data_AF-A0A3D5MJD4-F1
#
_entry.id   AF-A0A3D5MJD4-F1
#
_cell.length_a   1.000
_cell.length_b   1.000
_cell.length_c   1.000
_cell.angle_alpha   90.00
_cell.angle_beta   90.00
_cell.angle_gamma   90.00
#
_symmetry.space_group_name_H-M   'P 1'
#
loop_
_entity.id
_entity.type
_entity.pdbx_description
1 polymer ?
#
loop_
_entity_poly.entity_id
_entity_poly.type
_entity_poly.pdbx_seq_one_letter_code
_entity_poly.pdbx_strand_id
1 'polypeptide(L)'
;MSTGTHGAFVFREGLFTPAQTALCTGLSPAMQRNWRQAGHIAPRTSDMALFSPRELAAIRIMVVLRDVGLGPLLSRSIAEEAAPSVIWLALSDHPETWTVAGDTKNADSYRDRVLADDGGLREMAGLTGPAFAFGIAQGGSVDLVSDIDAESFGEDDEVESVVKLAAVAKRIASTISQPLVTIMPPSARA
;
A
#
# COMPACT_ATOMS: atom_id res chain seq x y z
N MET A 1 13.18 -10.19 7.71
CA MET A 1 13.63 -8.89 7.16
C MET A 1 13.93 -9.13 5.70
N SER A 2 13.18 -8.51 4.79
CA SER A 2 13.41 -8.61 3.35
C SER A 2 14.14 -7.35 2.90
N THR A 3 15.27 -7.52 2.21
CA THR A 3 16.06 -6.43 1.61
C THR A 3 15.88 -6.54 0.10
N GLY A 4 15.20 -5.58 -0.52
CA GLY A 4 15.13 -5.45 -1.98
C GLY A 4 16.42 -4.83 -2.52
N THR A 5 16.85 -5.22 -3.71
CA THR A 5 18.02 -4.63 -4.38
C THR A 5 17.81 -4.66 -5.89
N HIS A 6 17.20 -3.63 -6.45
CA HIS A 6 17.18 -3.38 -7.89
C HIS A 6 17.19 -1.88 -8.22
N GLY A 7 18.37 -1.27 -8.09
CA GLY A 7 18.77 -0.23 -9.06
C GLY A 7 18.54 1.24 -8.73
N ALA A 8 18.47 1.67 -7.45
CA ALA A 8 18.92 3.01 -7.05
C ALA A 8 19.04 3.18 -5.53
N PHE A 9 18.14 2.56 -4.77
CA PHE A 9 18.02 2.77 -3.33
C PHE A 9 17.98 1.44 -2.58
N VAL A 10 18.77 1.35 -1.50
CA VAL A 10 18.62 0.24 -0.55
C VAL A 10 17.62 0.68 0.51
N PHE A 11 16.62 -0.13 0.83
CA PHE A 11 15.58 0.26 1.77
C PHE A 11 15.16 -0.89 2.69
N ARG A 12 14.45 -0.51 3.76
CA ARG A 12 13.79 -1.44 4.68
C ARG A 12 12.33 -1.07 4.79
N GLU A 13 11.47 -2.08 4.67
CA GLU A 13 10.03 -1.91 4.91
C GLU A 13 9.75 -1.78 6.42
N GLY A 14 8.82 -0.89 6.76
CA GLY A 14 8.24 -0.82 8.10
C GLY A 14 7.40 -2.05 8.39
N LEU A 15 7.40 -2.51 9.64
CA LEU A 15 6.58 -3.62 10.10
C LEU A 15 5.61 -3.13 11.18
N PHE A 16 4.32 -3.32 10.96
CA PHE A 16 3.25 -2.75 11.77
C PHE A 16 2.63 -3.80 12.67
N THR A 17 2.42 -3.44 13.93
CA THR A 17 1.72 -4.28 14.91
C THR A 17 0.22 -4.33 14.64
N PRO A 18 -0.54 -5.29 15.20
CA PRO A 18 -1.99 -5.34 15.04
C PRO A 18 -2.72 -4.05 15.44
N ALA A 19 -2.23 -3.34 16.46
CA ALA A 19 -2.79 -2.07 16.90
C ALA A 19 -2.56 -0.96 15.86
N GLN A 20 -1.35 -0.84 15.33
CA GLN A 20 -1.03 0.12 14.26
C GLN A 20 -1.82 -0.20 12.98
N THR A 21 -1.90 -1.48 12.60
CA THR A 21 -2.72 -1.93 11.47
C THR A 21 -4.19 -1.55 11.64
N ALA A 22 -4.74 -1.64 12.85
CA ALA A 22 -6.11 -1.24 13.12
C ALA A 22 -6.34 0.27 12.90
N LEU A 23 -5.38 1.11 13.28
CA LEU A 23 -5.44 2.56 13.04
C LEU A 23 -5.42 2.88 11.54
N CYS A 24 -4.51 2.24 10.79
CA CYS A 24 -4.35 2.49 9.36
C CYS A 24 -5.53 1.97 8.52
N THR A 25 -6.03 0.78 8.87
CA THR A 25 -6.98 0.05 8.01
C THR A 25 -8.43 0.19 8.46
N GLY A 26 -8.66 0.46 9.75
CA GLY A 26 -9.97 0.34 10.39
C GLY A 26 -10.37 -1.11 10.74
N LEU A 27 -9.53 -2.11 10.41
CA LEU A 27 -9.79 -3.51 10.77
C LEU A 27 -9.35 -3.77 12.21
N SER A 28 -10.30 -4.04 13.10
CA SER A 28 -9.98 -4.27 14.52
C SER A 28 -9.07 -5.49 14.72
N PRO A 29 -8.26 -5.56 15.80
CA PRO A 29 -7.39 -6.71 16.05
C PRO A 29 -8.12 -8.05 16.15
N ALA A 30 -9.38 -8.04 16.60
CA ALA A 30 -10.23 -9.24 16.61
C ALA A 30 -10.57 -9.68 15.18
N MET A 31 -10.99 -8.75 14.32
CA MET A 31 -11.27 -9.06 12.91
C MET A 31 -10.01 -9.46 12.15
N GLN A 32 -8.84 -8.86 12.43
CA GLN A 32 -7.56 -9.28 11.86
C GLN A 32 -7.24 -10.75 12.19
N ARG A 33 -7.57 -11.23 13.40
CA ARG A 33 -7.42 -12.66 13.75
C ARG A 33 -8.40 -13.53 12.97
N ASN A 34 -9.67 -13.13 12.91
CA ASN A 34 -10.69 -13.88 12.18
C ASN A 34 -10.38 -13.97 10.69
N TRP A 35 -9.99 -12.86 10.06
CA TRP A 35 -9.61 -12.80 8.65
C TRP A 35 -8.35 -13.63 8.38
N ARG A 36 -7.39 -13.63 9.29
CA ARG A 36 -6.21 -14.50 9.17
C ARG A 36 -6.57 -15.98 9.29
N GLN A 37 -7.44 -16.36 10.23
CA GLN A 37 -7.93 -17.74 10.37
C GLN A 37 -8.72 -18.21 9.15
N ALA A 38 -9.50 -17.31 8.54
CA ALA A 38 -10.22 -17.55 7.30
C ALA A 38 -9.33 -17.49 6.03
N GLY A 39 -8.02 -17.23 6.18
CA GLY A 39 -7.09 -17.18 5.07
C GLY A 39 -7.23 -15.94 4.18
N HIS A 40 -7.80 -14.84 4.67
CA HIS A 40 -7.87 -13.56 3.94
C HIS A 40 -6.65 -12.66 4.16
N ILE A 41 -5.88 -12.92 5.22
CA ILE A 41 -4.63 -12.23 5.55
C ILE A 41 -3.55 -13.30 5.62
N ALA A 42 -2.33 -12.95 5.19
CA ALA A 42 -1.19 -13.84 5.25
C ALA A 42 -0.98 -14.44 6.67
N PRO A 43 -0.51 -15.70 6.75
CA PRO A 43 -0.19 -16.34 8.01
C PRO A 43 0.96 -15.61 8.71
N ARG A 44 1.08 -15.82 10.03
CA ARG A 44 2.18 -15.23 10.80
C ARG A 44 3.50 -15.86 10.35
N THR A 45 4.49 -15.02 10.07
CA THR A 45 5.86 -15.44 9.77
C THR A 45 6.80 -15.33 10.98
N SER A 46 6.32 -14.78 12.10
CA SER A 46 7.04 -14.66 13.37
C SER A 46 6.08 -14.78 14.55
N ASP A 47 6.61 -14.87 15.78
CA ASP A 47 5.81 -14.89 17.01
C ASP A 47 4.88 -13.67 17.13
N MET A 48 5.27 -12.53 16.54
CA MET A 48 4.41 -11.35 16.44
C MET A 48 3.75 -11.27 15.07
N ALA A 49 2.43 -10.98 15.06
CA ALA A 49 1.68 -10.71 13.84
C ALA A 49 2.03 -9.31 13.31
N LEU A 50 3.10 -9.23 12.55
CA LEU A 50 3.53 -8.02 11.85
C LEU A 50 2.91 -7.96 10.46
N PHE A 51 2.65 -6.74 10.00
CA PHE A 51 2.09 -6.44 8.69
C PHE A 51 3.05 -5.53 7.93
N SER A 52 3.29 -5.83 6.66
CA SER A 52 4.02 -4.99 5.72
C SER A 52 3.15 -3.81 5.23
N PRO A 53 3.74 -2.77 4.60
CA PRO A 53 2.98 -1.68 3.99
C PRO A 53 1.94 -2.19 3.00
N ARG A 54 2.31 -3.12 2.11
CA ARG A 54 1.39 -3.71 1.12
C ARG A 54 0.22 -4.44 1.78
N GLU A 55 0.44 -5.13 2.89
CA GLU A 55 -0.65 -5.74 3.66
C GLU A 55 -1.58 -4.69 4.26
N LEU A 56 -1.07 -3.55 4.73
CA LEU A 56 -1.93 -2.44 5.18
C LEU A 56 -2.83 -1.93 4.05
N ALA A 57 -2.26 -1.72 2.87
CA ALA A 57 -2.99 -1.29 1.68
C ALA A 57 -4.07 -2.30 1.28
N ALA A 58 -3.71 -3.57 1.13
CA ALA A 58 -4.65 -4.63 0.77
C ALA A 58 -5.79 -4.74 1.81
N ILE A 59 -5.48 -4.76 3.10
CA ILE A 59 -6.49 -4.82 4.16
C ILE A 59 -7.41 -3.60 4.10
N ARG A 60 -6.87 -2.39 3.88
CA ARG A 60 -7.70 -1.18 3.81
C ARG A 60 -8.64 -1.22 2.60
N ILE A 61 -8.16 -1.67 1.43
CA ILE A 61 -8.99 -1.86 0.24
C ILE A 61 -10.12 -2.86 0.53
N MET A 62 -9.80 -4.03 1.10
CA MET A 62 -10.80 -5.03 1.48
C MET A 62 -11.82 -4.50 2.50
N VAL A 63 -11.41 -3.64 3.45
CA VAL A 63 -12.34 -3.00 4.39
C VAL A 63 -13.32 -2.08 3.66
N VAL A 64 -12.83 -1.26 2.73
CA VAL A 64 -13.69 -0.35 1.94
C VAL A 64 -14.65 -1.15 1.06
N LEU A 65 -14.18 -2.19 0.37
CA LEU A 65 -15.00 -3.03 -0.50
C LEU A 65 -16.05 -3.84 0.27
N ARG A 66 -15.71 -4.32 1.48
CA ARG A 66 -16.67 -5.00 2.34
C ARG A 66 -17.86 -4.11 2.68
N ASP A 67 -17.64 -2.81 2.89
CA ASP A 67 -18.70 -1.88 3.27
C ASP A 67 -19.72 -1.65 2.13
N VAL A 68 -19.40 -2.07 0.90
CA VAL A 68 -20.30 -2.09 -0.27
C VAL A 68 -20.72 -3.52 -0.69
N GLY A 69 -20.51 -4.52 0.18
CA GLY A 69 -20.96 -5.90 -0.06
C GLY A 69 -19.90 -6.84 -0.64
N LEU A 70 -18.74 -6.33 -1.05
CA LEU A 70 -17.64 -7.12 -1.59
C LEU A 70 -16.67 -7.52 -0.48
N GLY A 71 -17.05 -8.58 0.24
CA GLY A 71 -16.27 -9.11 1.36
C GLY A 71 -14.88 -9.64 0.95
N PRO A 72 -14.00 -9.92 1.93
CA PRO A 72 -12.60 -10.29 1.72
C PRO A 72 -12.39 -11.58 0.90
N LEU A 73 -13.40 -12.45 0.83
CA LEU A 73 -13.34 -13.63 -0.04
C LEU A 73 -13.26 -13.25 -1.53
N LEU A 74 -14.02 -12.23 -1.93
CA LEU A 74 -14.09 -11.76 -3.32
C LEU A 74 -13.03 -10.70 -3.61
N SER A 75 -12.69 -9.87 -2.62
CA SER A 75 -11.83 -8.71 -2.84
C SER A 75 -10.34 -8.97 -2.62
N ARG A 76 -9.92 -10.11 -2.07
CA ARG A 76 -8.53 -10.32 -1.63
C ARG A 76 -7.51 -10.20 -2.75
N SER A 77 -7.69 -10.97 -3.85
CA SER A 77 -6.73 -10.98 -4.96
C SER A 77 -6.57 -9.60 -5.56
N ILE A 78 -7.69 -8.91 -5.80
CA ILE A 78 -7.70 -7.54 -6.34
C ILE A 78 -7.06 -6.55 -5.37
N ALA A 79 -7.31 -6.68 -4.07
CA ALA A 79 -6.68 -5.83 -3.07
C ALA A 79 -5.16 -6.04 -2.97
N GLU A 80 -4.69 -7.28 -3.13
CA GLU A 80 -3.26 -7.62 -3.18
C GLU A 80 -2.60 -7.07 -4.46
N GLU A 81 -3.31 -7.12 -5.59
CA GLU A 81 -2.87 -6.57 -6.88
C GLU A 81 -2.80 -5.04 -6.87
N ALA A 82 -3.77 -4.36 -6.25
CA ALA A 82 -3.81 -2.90 -6.14
C ALA A 82 -2.88 -2.33 -5.05
N ALA A 83 -2.46 -3.15 -4.08
CA ALA A 83 -1.68 -2.70 -2.93
C ALA A 83 -0.37 -1.97 -3.32
N PRO A 84 0.45 -2.45 -4.28
CA PRO A 84 1.62 -1.72 -4.74
C PRO A 84 1.29 -0.31 -5.28
N SER A 85 0.18 -0.12 -6.00
CA SER A 85 -0.22 1.21 -6.48
C SER A 85 -0.57 2.15 -5.32
N VAL A 86 -1.25 1.64 -4.28
CA VAL A 86 -1.53 2.42 -3.07
C VAL A 86 -0.25 2.81 -2.34
N ILE A 87 0.74 1.92 -2.23
CA ILE A 87 2.01 2.24 -1.58
C ILE A 87 2.81 3.22 -2.42
N TRP A 88 2.84 3.06 -3.74
CA TRP A 88 3.51 4.02 -4.63
C TRP A 88 2.90 5.42 -4.46
N LEU A 89 1.57 5.55 -4.50
CA LEU A 89 0.85 6.81 -4.25
C LEU A 89 1.15 7.38 -2.86
N ALA A 90 1.26 6.53 -1.84
CA ALA A 90 1.63 6.99 -0.50
C ALA A 90 3.07 7.54 -0.47
N LEU A 91 4.01 6.89 -1.15
CA LEU A 91 5.41 7.33 -1.17
C LEU A 91 5.62 8.59 -2.03
N SER A 92 4.89 8.72 -3.14
CA SER A 92 4.99 9.86 -4.07
C SER A 92 4.27 11.11 -3.56
N ASP A 93 3.02 10.94 -3.09
CA ASP A 93 2.14 12.07 -2.78
C ASP A 93 2.23 12.50 -1.31
N HIS A 94 2.76 11.61 -0.47
CA HIS A 94 2.92 11.81 0.98
C HIS A 94 4.36 11.49 1.42
N PRO A 95 5.35 12.35 1.12
CA PRO A 95 6.75 12.08 1.45
C PRO A 95 7.05 11.86 2.93
N GLU A 96 6.16 12.29 3.83
CA GLU A 96 6.22 11.98 5.27
C GLU A 96 6.09 10.48 5.59
N THR A 97 5.65 9.67 4.63
CA THR A 97 5.48 8.22 4.78
C THR A 97 6.79 7.44 4.71
N TRP A 98 7.89 8.07 4.32
CA TRP A 98 9.20 7.44 4.33
C TRP A 98 10.26 8.35 4.96
N THR A 99 11.40 7.76 5.31
CA THR A 99 12.52 8.51 5.87
C THR A 99 13.85 7.99 5.36
N VAL A 100 14.91 8.77 5.56
CA VAL A 100 16.29 8.39 5.26
C VAL A 100 16.98 8.05 6.57
N ALA A 101 17.68 6.92 6.63
CA ALA A 101 18.41 6.49 7.81
C ALA A 101 19.66 7.35 8.06
N GLY A 102 19.88 7.71 9.33
CA GLY A 102 21.07 8.43 9.80
C GLY A 102 21.01 9.94 9.65
N ASP A 103 21.96 10.63 10.28
CA ASP A 103 22.18 12.07 10.12
C ASP A 103 22.98 12.31 8.84
N THR A 104 22.27 12.51 7.75
CA THR A 104 22.89 12.86 6.48
C THR A 104 23.03 14.38 6.44
N LYS A 105 24.27 14.89 6.42
CA LYS A 105 24.56 16.32 6.18
C LYS A 105 23.89 16.89 4.92
N ASN A 106 23.41 16.02 4.04
CA ASN A 106 22.67 16.32 2.81
C ASN A 106 21.31 15.58 2.74
N ALA A 107 20.61 15.39 3.87
CA ALA A 107 19.34 14.65 3.93
C ALA A 107 18.32 15.17 2.92
N ASP A 108 18.21 16.50 2.79
CA ASP A 108 17.25 17.13 1.88
C ASP A 108 17.63 16.87 0.41
N SER A 109 18.89 17.02 0.03
CA SER A 109 19.33 16.69 -1.35
C SER A 109 19.16 15.20 -1.68
N TYR A 110 19.29 14.31 -0.69
CA TYR A 110 19.01 12.89 -0.87
C TYR A 110 17.52 12.63 -1.04
N ARG A 111 16.66 13.33 -0.28
CA ARG A 111 15.21 13.27 -0.43
C ARG A 111 14.75 13.77 -1.79
N ASP A 112 15.28 14.90 -2.25
CA ASP A 112 14.98 15.45 -3.57
C ASP A 112 15.31 14.46 -4.68
N ARG A 113 16.44 13.75 -4.55
CA ARG A 113 16.82 12.71 -5.51
C ARG A 113 15.88 11.51 -5.49
N VAL A 114 15.40 11.09 -4.32
CA VAL A 114 14.40 10.01 -4.20
C VAL A 114 13.08 10.43 -4.85
N LEU A 115 12.61 11.65 -4.58
CA LEU A 115 11.36 12.17 -5.16
C LEU A 115 11.45 12.38 -6.67
N ALA A 116 12.63 12.70 -7.19
CA ALA A 116 12.86 12.81 -8.62
C ALA A 116 12.96 11.44 -9.34
N ASP A 117 13.06 10.34 -8.60
CA ASP A 117 13.20 8.99 -9.14
C ASP A 117 11.92 8.16 -8.91
N ASP A 118 10.95 8.31 -9.83
CA ASP A 118 9.73 7.51 -9.82
C ASP A 118 10.04 6.00 -9.83
N GLY A 119 11.08 5.58 -10.56
CA GLY A 119 11.49 4.18 -10.63
C GLY A 119 11.86 3.61 -9.25
N GLY A 120 12.63 4.37 -8.47
CA GLY A 120 12.95 4.02 -7.09
C GLY A 120 11.72 3.96 -6.17
N LEU A 121 10.78 4.89 -6.30
CA LEU A 121 9.53 4.87 -5.54
C LEU A 121 8.66 3.66 -5.90
N ARG A 122 8.56 3.31 -7.18
CA ARG A 122 7.86 2.11 -7.66
C ARG A 122 8.49 0.83 -7.13
N GLU A 123 9.83 0.74 -7.13
CA GLU A 123 10.56 -0.40 -6.57
C GLU A 123 10.23 -0.58 -5.09
N MET A 124 10.31 0.50 -4.30
CA MET A 124 10.01 0.49 -2.87
C MET A 124 8.57 0.07 -2.58
N ALA A 125 7.64 0.45 -3.45
CA ALA A 125 6.24 0.04 -3.37
C ALA A 125 6.01 -1.43 -3.77
N GLY A 126 6.94 -2.04 -4.51
CA GLY A 126 6.78 -3.36 -5.13
C GLY A 126 5.89 -3.32 -6.39
N LEU A 127 5.83 -2.18 -7.06
CA LEU A 127 5.02 -1.97 -8.25
C LEU A 127 5.81 -2.36 -9.52
N THR A 128 5.46 -3.49 -10.12
CA THR A 128 6.13 -4.04 -11.31
C THR A 128 5.47 -3.70 -12.64
N GLY A 129 4.25 -3.15 -12.60
CA GLY A 129 3.43 -2.85 -13.78
C GLY A 129 2.91 -1.39 -13.80
N PRO A 130 1.87 -1.12 -14.61
CA PRO A 130 1.17 0.16 -14.56
C PRO A 130 0.57 0.39 -13.17
N ALA A 131 0.54 1.65 -12.73
CA ALA A 131 -0.13 2.00 -11.50
C ALA A 131 -1.63 2.08 -11.74
N PHE A 132 -2.41 1.48 -10.85
CA PHE A 132 -3.86 1.68 -10.82
C PHE A 132 -4.18 2.95 -10.03
N ALA A 133 -5.24 3.65 -10.44
CA ALA A 133 -5.77 4.80 -9.72
C ALA A 133 -7.12 4.48 -9.06
N PHE A 134 -7.87 3.53 -9.62
CA PHE A 134 -9.21 3.18 -9.19
C PHE A 134 -9.41 1.67 -9.11
N GLY A 135 -10.23 1.24 -8.15
CA GLY A 135 -10.92 -0.05 -8.18
C GLY A 135 -12.42 0.19 -8.35
N ILE A 136 -13.01 -0.40 -9.38
CA ILE A 136 -14.41 -0.25 -9.76
C ILE A 136 -15.14 -1.54 -9.42
N ALA A 137 -16.10 -1.47 -8.50
CA ALA A 137 -16.96 -2.58 -8.14
C ALA A 137 -18.20 -2.62 -9.02
N GLN A 138 -18.40 -3.74 -9.71
CA GLN A 138 -19.56 -3.97 -10.59
C GLN A 138 -19.80 -5.47 -10.73
N GLY A 139 -21.07 -5.91 -10.65
CA GLY A 139 -21.46 -7.28 -10.96
C GLY A 139 -20.83 -8.34 -10.07
N GLY A 140 -20.46 -7.98 -8.84
CA GLY A 140 -19.76 -8.88 -7.91
C GLY A 140 -18.25 -9.01 -8.12
N SER A 141 -17.66 -8.26 -9.05
CA SER A 141 -16.21 -8.18 -9.30
C SER A 141 -15.65 -6.78 -9.05
N VAL A 142 -14.32 -6.66 -9.08
CA VAL A 142 -13.62 -5.38 -9.03
C VAL A 142 -12.59 -5.30 -10.14
N ASP A 143 -12.74 -4.29 -11.00
CA ASP A 143 -11.79 -3.97 -12.05
C ASP A 143 -10.84 -2.86 -11.60
N LEU A 144 -9.55 -3.02 -11.91
CA LEU A 144 -8.52 -2.04 -11.60
C LEU A 144 -8.15 -1.26 -12.85
N VAL A 145 -8.25 0.07 -12.77
CA VAL A 145 -7.98 0.96 -13.90
C VAL A 145 -7.08 2.13 -13.51
N SER A 146 -6.32 2.64 -14.48
CA SER A 146 -5.45 3.81 -14.31
C SER A 146 -6.19 5.14 -14.40
N ASP A 147 -7.33 5.17 -15.07
CA ASP A 147 -8.19 6.35 -15.18
C ASP A 147 -9.65 5.93 -15.35
N ILE A 148 -10.58 6.88 -15.14
CA ILE A 148 -12.00 6.72 -15.44
C ILE A 148 -12.41 7.83 -16.40
N ASP A 149 -12.83 7.43 -17.59
CA ASP A 149 -13.34 8.29 -18.66
C ASP A 149 -14.74 7.85 -19.12
N ALA A 150 -15.26 8.50 -20.16
CA ALA A 150 -16.58 8.20 -20.70
C ALA A 150 -16.68 6.82 -21.37
N GLU A 151 -15.55 6.18 -21.70
CA GLU A 151 -15.49 4.87 -22.35
C GLU A 151 -15.24 3.74 -21.35
N SER A 152 -14.99 4.07 -20.08
CA SER A 152 -14.73 3.12 -19.01
C SER A 152 -15.95 2.28 -18.61
N PHE A 153 -17.15 2.71 -19.02
CA PHE A 153 -18.43 2.04 -18.75
C PHE A 153 -19.27 1.99 -20.03
N GLY A 154 -19.86 0.84 -20.32
CA GLY A 154 -20.87 0.67 -21.35
C GLY A 154 -22.23 1.23 -20.94
N GLU A 155 -23.15 1.35 -21.91
CA GLU A 155 -24.50 1.90 -21.69
C GLU A 155 -25.33 1.10 -20.67
N ASP A 156 -25.04 -0.19 -20.52
CA ASP A 156 -25.75 -1.12 -19.63
C ASP A 156 -25.01 -1.39 -18.30
N ASP A 157 -23.85 -0.75 -18.07
CA ASP A 157 -23.04 -0.98 -16.88
C ASP A 157 -23.60 -0.26 -15.65
N GLU A 158 -23.84 -1.02 -14.57
CA GLU A 158 -24.26 -0.49 -13.27
C GLU A 158 -23.10 -0.58 -12.25
N VAL A 159 -22.41 0.55 -12.07
CA VAL A 159 -21.31 0.64 -11.09
C VAL A 159 -21.85 0.71 -9.67
N GLU A 160 -21.46 -0.26 -8.84
CA GLU A 160 -21.87 -0.35 -7.43
C GLU A 160 -21.04 0.59 -6.55
N SER A 161 -19.73 0.71 -6.82
CA SER A 161 -18.82 1.56 -6.05
C SER A 161 -17.51 1.84 -6.79
N VAL A 162 -16.88 2.98 -6.49
CA VAL A 162 -15.53 3.31 -6.96
C VAL A 162 -14.62 3.61 -5.77
N VAL A 163 -13.50 2.90 -5.69
CA VAL A 163 -12.44 3.09 -4.69
C VAL A 163 -11.29 3.86 -5.31
N LYS A 164 -11.10 5.12 -4.91
CA LYS A 164 -9.92 5.90 -5.31
C LYS A 164 -8.70 5.44 -4.51
N LEU A 165 -7.70 4.86 -5.17
CA LEU A 165 -6.50 4.32 -4.51
C LEU A 165 -5.67 5.42 -3.84
N ALA A 166 -5.65 6.64 -4.38
CA ALA A 166 -5.04 7.80 -3.73
C ALA A 166 -5.70 8.16 -2.39
N ALA A 167 -7.03 7.97 -2.26
CA ALA A 167 -7.73 8.19 -1.00
C ALA A 167 -7.37 7.13 0.04
N VAL A 168 -7.14 5.88 -0.39
CA VAL A 168 -6.60 4.81 0.45
C VAL A 168 -5.19 5.16 0.93
N ALA A 169 -4.32 5.59 0.01
CA ALA A 169 -2.95 6.02 0.31
C ALA A 169 -2.92 7.16 1.34
N LYS A 170 -3.70 8.22 1.12
CA LYS A 170 -3.84 9.35 2.05
C LYS A 170 -4.33 8.92 3.43
N ARG A 171 -5.26 7.96 3.50
CA ARG A 171 -5.74 7.44 4.79
C ARG A 171 -4.62 6.73 5.56
N ILE A 172 -3.79 5.94 4.87
CA ILE A 172 -2.63 5.30 5.49
C ILE A 172 -1.63 6.38 5.93
N ALA A 173 -1.26 7.30 5.04
CA ALA A 173 -0.29 8.36 5.32
C ALA A 173 -0.66 9.21 6.56
N SER A 174 -1.95 9.53 6.73
CA SER A 174 -2.44 10.32 7.86
C SER A 174 -2.53 9.57 9.19
N THR A 175 -2.30 8.26 9.22
CA THR A 175 -2.52 7.41 10.42
C THR A 175 -1.31 6.59 10.83
N ILE A 176 -0.30 6.47 9.98
CA ILE A 176 0.94 5.77 10.32
C ILE A 176 1.67 6.47 11.47
N SER A 177 2.19 5.66 12.39
CA SER A 177 3.00 6.15 13.52
C SER A 177 4.50 5.98 13.29
N GLN A 178 4.89 5.44 12.13
CA GLN A 178 6.26 5.13 11.73
C GLN A 178 6.32 5.09 10.20
N PRO A 179 7.51 5.25 9.58
CA PRO A 179 7.66 5.19 8.14
C PRO A 179 7.17 3.85 7.54
N LEU A 180 6.50 3.91 6.39
CA LEU A 180 6.26 2.76 5.52
C LEU A 180 7.58 2.19 5.00
N VAL A 181 8.53 3.06 4.68
CA VAL A 181 9.85 2.69 4.16
C VAL A 181 10.94 3.55 4.82
N THR A 182 12.05 2.92 5.16
CA THR A 182 13.29 3.60 5.57
C THR A 182 14.36 3.35 4.52
N ILE A 183 14.77 4.41 3.83
CA ILE A 183 15.81 4.38 2.81
C ILE A 183 17.16 4.44 3.50
N MET A 184 18.05 3.54 3.14
CA MET A 184 19.41 3.46 3.65
C MET A 184 20.33 4.14 2.64
N PRO A 185 20.93 5.30 2.97
CA PRO A 185 22.00 5.85 2.16
C PRO A 185 23.08 4.79 1.94
N PRO A 186 23.69 4.71 0.75
CA PRO A 186 24.92 3.97 0.61
C PRO A 186 25.88 4.52 1.67
N SER A 187 26.34 3.65 2.57
CA SER A 187 27.33 4.03 3.58
C SER A 187 28.43 4.78 2.84
N ALA A 188 28.69 6.04 3.20
CA ALA A 188 29.95 6.64 2.84
C ALA A 188 30.99 5.67 3.40
N ARG A 189 31.65 4.91 2.52
CA ARG A 189 32.77 4.07 2.91
C ARG A 189 33.76 5.03 3.56
N ALA A 190 33.80 5.03 4.89
CA ALA A 190 34.87 5.65 5.64
C ALA A 190 36.17 4.88 5.36
#